data_AF-X1SC36-F1
#
_entry.id   AF-X1SC36-F1
#
_cell.length_a   1.000
_cell.length_b   1.000
_cell.length_c   1.000
_cell.angle_alpha   90.00
_cell.angle_beta   90.00
_cell.angle_gamma   90.00
#
_symmetry.space_group_name_H-M   'P 1'
#
loop_
_entity.id
_entity.type
_entity.pdbx_description
1 polymer ?
#
loop_
_entity_poly.entity_id
_entity_poly.type
_entity_poly.pdbx_seq_one_letter_code
_entity_poly.pdbx_strand_id
1 'polypeptide(L)'
;LREKEYISGEVLAKKLDISRVAVWKQIQKLKDMGYKIISDQNLGYCLVFRPDLLLPQEIQRGLSTTYIGKKIFYFPELESTNIIAKDKASQITKEIDEGTIIIAEKQSAGKGRLGREWFSPVGGIWLSIILYPHIKYLTDSNIPQR
;
A
#
# COMPACT_ATOMS: atom_id res chain seq x y z
N LEU A 1 3.67 -16.54 5.30
CA LEU A 1 4.25 -17.73 4.63
C LEU A 1 5.60 -17.31 4.08
N ARG A 2 6.67 -18.07 4.33
CA ARG A 2 7.90 -17.93 3.53
C ARG A 2 7.69 -18.68 2.21
N GLU A 3 8.31 -18.21 1.15
CA GLU A 3 8.20 -18.91 -0.14
C GLU A 3 8.81 -20.31 -0.04
N LYS A 4 8.14 -21.29 -0.65
CA LYS A 4 8.59 -22.70 -0.76
C LYS A 4 8.72 -23.47 0.56
N GLU A 5 8.21 -22.94 1.67
CA GLU A 5 8.12 -23.66 2.94
C GLU A 5 6.66 -24.01 3.27
N TYR A 6 6.41 -25.26 3.63
CA TYR A 6 5.12 -25.70 4.14
C TYR A 6 4.93 -25.28 5.60
N ILE A 7 3.71 -24.91 5.94
CA ILE A 7 3.28 -24.70 7.32
C ILE A 7 1.88 -25.29 7.54
N SER A 8 1.71 -26.02 8.64
CA SER A 8 0.42 -26.62 8.95
C SER A 8 -0.63 -25.54 9.27
N GLY A 9 -1.89 -25.82 8.94
CA GLY A 9 -3.00 -24.93 9.27
C GLY A 9 -3.17 -24.76 10.79
N GLU A 10 -2.77 -25.75 11.58
CA GLU A 10 -2.78 -25.69 13.05
C GLU A 10 -1.72 -24.72 13.59
N VAL A 11 -0.49 -24.75 13.04
CA VAL A 11 0.55 -23.79 13.41
C VAL A 11 0.13 -22.37 13.04
N LEU A 12 -0.48 -22.17 11.87
CA LEU A 12 -1.02 -20.86 11.47
C LEU A 12 -2.14 -20.39 12.41
N ALA A 13 -3.09 -21.26 12.72
CA ALA A 13 -4.19 -20.98 13.64
C ALA A 13 -3.68 -20.53 15.01
N LYS A 14 -2.72 -21.27 15.58
CA LYS A 14 -2.08 -20.94 16.86
C LYS A 14 -1.31 -19.63 16.82
N LYS A 15 -0.54 -19.37 15.76
CA LYS A 15 0.27 -18.14 15.63
C LYS A 15 -0.59 -16.88 15.45
N LEU A 16 -1.74 -17.01 14.81
CA LEU A 16 -2.65 -15.90 14.50
C LEU A 16 -3.78 -15.76 15.52
N ASP A 17 -3.86 -16.67 16.50
CA ASP A 17 -4.94 -16.76 17.49
C ASP A 17 -6.35 -16.79 16.85
N ILE A 18 -6.51 -17.64 15.83
CA ILE A 18 -7.78 -17.83 15.10
C ILE A 18 -8.06 -19.30 14.85
N SER A 19 -9.30 -19.64 14.49
CA SER A 19 -9.66 -21.02 14.14
C SER A 19 -9.02 -21.49 12.82
N ARG A 20 -8.83 -22.81 12.67
CA ARG A 20 -8.37 -23.41 11.40
C ARG A 20 -9.30 -23.09 10.22
N VAL A 21 -10.60 -22.96 10.48
CA VAL A 21 -11.58 -22.55 9.46
C VAL A 21 -11.34 -21.10 9.04
N ALA A 22 -11.02 -20.20 9.97
CA ALA A 22 -10.66 -18.82 9.65
C ALA A 22 -9.36 -18.75 8.83
N VAL A 23 -8.35 -19.56 9.17
CA VAL A 23 -7.13 -19.70 8.35
C VAL A 23 -7.49 -20.10 6.92
N TRP A 24 -8.29 -21.14 6.74
CA TRP A 24 -8.71 -21.59 5.40
C TRP A 24 -9.40 -20.47 4.61
N LYS A 25 -10.34 -19.74 5.23
CA LYS A 25 -11.02 -18.60 4.59
C LYS A 25 -10.03 -17.52 4.12
N GLN A 26 -9.04 -17.17 4.95
CA GLN A 26 -8.00 -16.21 4.57
C GLN A 26 -7.10 -16.73 3.43
N ILE A 27 -6.77 -18.04 3.44
CA ILE A 27 -6.01 -18.66 2.34
C ILE A 27 -6.79 -18.60 1.02
N GLN A 28 -8.11 -18.84 1.03
CA GLN A 28 -8.93 -18.69 -0.18
C GLN A 28 -8.91 -17.24 -0.68
N LYS A 29 -9.11 -16.27 0.21
CA LYS A 29 -9.03 -14.85 -0.16
C LYS A 29 -7.68 -14.48 -0.79
N LEU A 30 -6.57 -14.98 -0.25
CA LEU A 30 -5.24 -14.78 -0.84
C LEU A 30 -5.14 -15.41 -2.24
N LYS A 31 -5.70 -16.61 -2.45
CA LYS A 31 -5.76 -17.23 -3.77
C LYS A 31 -6.56 -16.39 -4.76
N ASP A 32 -7.69 -15.84 -4.34
CA ASP A 32 -8.54 -14.96 -5.15
C ASP A 32 -7.81 -13.66 -5.54
N MET A 33 -6.88 -13.20 -4.69
CA MET A 33 -6.01 -12.06 -4.96
C MET A 33 -4.83 -12.39 -5.89
N GLY A 34 -4.71 -13.63 -6.39
CA GLY A 34 -3.66 -14.05 -7.34
C GLY A 34 -2.44 -14.72 -6.70
N TYR A 35 -2.45 -14.95 -5.38
CA TYR A 35 -1.39 -15.73 -4.73
C TYR A 35 -1.54 -17.20 -5.09
N LYS A 36 -0.45 -17.84 -5.53
CA LYS A 36 -0.46 -19.30 -5.72
C LYS A 36 -0.02 -19.95 -4.42
N ILE A 37 -0.99 -20.58 -3.74
CA ILE A 37 -0.77 -21.30 -2.49
C ILE A 37 -1.17 -22.76 -2.70
N ILE A 38 -0.21 -23.67 -2.58
CA ILE A 38 -0.47 -25.11 -2.60
C ILE A 38 -1.04 -25.52 -1.23
N SER A 39 -2.04 -26.39 -1.25
CA SER A 39 -2.68 -26.93 -0.05
C SER A 39 -2.51 -28.44 -0.06
N ASP A 40 -1.82 -28.96 0.95
CA ASP A 40 -1.55 -30.37 1.18
C ASP A 40 -2.21 -30.79 2.50
N GLN A 41 -2.83 -31.98 2.51
CA GLN A 41 -3.59 -32.46 3.67
C GLN A 41 -2.71 -32.74 4.89
N ASN A 42 -1.46 -33.15 4.68
CA ASN A 42 -0.52 -33.55 5.73
C ASN A 42 0.47 -32.43 6.08
N LEU A 43 0.92 -31.67 5.08
CA LEU A 43 1.94 -30.62 5.25
C LEU A 43 1.34 -29.23 5.49
N GLY A 44 0.09 -28.99 5.07
CA GLY A 44 -0.60 -27.71 5.20
C GLY A 44 -0.45 -26.81 3.97
N TYR A 45 -0.03 -25.56 4.16
CA TYR A 45 -0.02 -24.54 3.11
C TYR A 45 1.40 -24.14 2.71
N CYS A 46 1.66 -24.00 1.40
CA CYS A 46 2.93 -23.52 0.86
C CYS A 46 2.68 -22.39 -0.15
N LEU A 47 3.34 -21.25 0.05
CA LEU A 47 3.32 -20.13 -0.89
C LEU A 47 4.33 -20.38 -2.01
N VAL A 48 3.87 -20.48 -3.26
CA VAL A 48 4.72 -20.73 -4.44
C VAL A 48 4.86 -19.53 -5.36
N PHE A 49 3.93 -18.58 -5.32
CA PHE A 49 4.01 -17.35 -6.09
C PHE A 49 3.22 -16.23 -5.43
N ARG A 50 3.76 -15.01 -5.49
CA ARG A 50 3.13 -13.77 -5.05
C ARG A 50 2.82 -12.93 -6.28
N PRO A 51 1.60 -12.38 -6.40
CA PRO A 51 1.29 -11.43 -7.45
C PRO A 51 2.05 -10.13 -7.21
N ASP A 52 2.25 -9.36 -8.27
CA ASP A 52 2.87 -8.04 -8.21
C ASP A 52 1.81 -7.00 -7.80
N LEU A 53 1.43 -7.04 -6.52
CA LEU A 53 0.45 -6.14 -5.91
C LEU A 53 1.13 -5.27 -4.85
N LEU A 54 0.71 -4.01 -4.77
CA LEU A 54 1.23 -3.00 -3.84
C LEU A 54 0.48 -3.02 -2.50
N LEU A 55 0.30 -4.21 -1.92
CA LEU A 55 -0.47 -4.37 -0.68
C LEU A 55 0.23 -3.66 0.51
N PRO A 56 -0.50 -2.84 1.30
CA PRO A 56 0.06 -2.11 2.44
C PRO A 56 0.86 -2.98 3.40
N GLN A 57 0.34 -4.16 3.74
CA GLN A 57 0.97 -5.05 4.71
C GLN A 57 2.32 -5.58 4.21
N GLU A 58 2.47 -5.77 2.90
CA GLU A 58 3.71 -6.24 2.30
C GLU A 58 4.74 -5.11 2.20
N ILE A 59 4.30 -3.90 1.84
CA ILE A 59 5.12 -2.70 1.79
C ILE A 59 5.63 -2.33 3.19
N GLN A 60 4.73 -2.22 4.16
CA GLN A 60 5.05 -1.81 5.53
C GLN A 60 6.06 -2.74 6.20
N ARG A 61 6.00 -4.05 5.90
CA ARG A 61 6.96 -5.03 6.45
C ARG A 61 8.40 -4.75 6.02
N GLY A 62 8.62 -4.17 4.84
CA GLY A 62 9.95 -3.84 4.31
C GLY A 62 10.39 -2.40 4.58
N LEU A 63 9.55 -1.57 5.21
CA LEU A 63 9.75 -0.13 5.26
C LEU A 63 10.36 0.32 6.60
N SER A 64 11.57 0.88 6.54
CA SER A 64 12.33 1.38 7.71
C SER A 64 12.22 2.89 7.94
N THR A 65 11.41 3.58 7.15
CA THR A 65 11.16 5.03 7.27
C THR A 65 10.60 5.38 8.65
N THR A 66 10.76 6.63 9.07
CA THR A 66 10.23 7.11 10.35
C THR A 66 8.80 7.66 10.24
N TYR A 67 8.45 8.35 9.15
CA TYR A 67 7.13 8.96 8.96
C TYR A 67 6.46 8.60 7.61
N ILE A 68 7.20 8.54 6.51
CA ILE A 68 6.64 8.18 5.19
C ILE A 68 6.14 6.73 5.18
N GLY A 69 4.91 6.47 4.72
CA GLY A 69 4.37 5.12 4.54
C GLY A 69 3.97 4.41 5.82
N LYS A 70 3.90 5.14 6.95
CA LYS A 70 3.29 4.60 8.19
C LYS A 70 1.79 4.40 8.05
N LYS A 71 1.14 5.27 7.29
CA LYS A 71 -0.26 5.14 6.88
C LYS A 71 -0.33 5.02 5.36
N ILE A 72 -0.96 3.96 4.88
CA ILE A 72 -1.13 3.69 3.44
C ILE A 72 -2.61 3.44 3.16
N PHE A 73 -3.19 4.26 2.28
CA PHE A 73 -4.48 3.99 1.67
C PHE A 73 -4.26 3.29 0.33
N TYR A 74 -4.78 2.08 0.22
CA TYR A 74 -4.65 1.24 -0.97
C TYR A 74 -5.98 1.10 -1.69
N PHE A 75 -5.95 1.20 -3.01
CA PHE A 75 -7.13 1.07 -3.87
C PHE A 75 -6.81 0.17 -5.07
N PRO A 76 -7.64 -0.85 -5.37
CA PRO A 76 -7.50 -1.59 -6.62
C PRO A 76 -7.68 -0.69 -7.86
N GLU A 77 -8.60 0.27 -7.80
CA GLU A 77 -8.80 1.27 -8.85
C GLU A 77 -9.36 2.56 -8.24
N LEU A 78 -8.94 3.70 -8.78
CA LEU A 78 -9.47 5.03 -8.44
C LEU A 78 -9.27 5.99 -9.62
N GLU A 79 -9.82 7.21 -9.53
CA GLU A 79 -9.64 8.22 -10.59
C GLU A 79 -8.19 8.72 -10.67
N SER A 80 -7.66 9.28 -9.59
CA SER A 80 -6.24 9.61 -9.46
C SER A 80 -5.79 9.62 -8.00
N THR A 81 -4.59 9.07 -7.73
CA THR A 81 -4.01 9.03 -6.38
C THR A 81 -3.83 10.44 -5.82
N ASN A 82 -3.49 11.40 -6.68
CA ASN A 82 -3.29 12.79 -6.30
C ASN A 82 -4.61 13.52 -5.98
N ILE A 83 -5.72 13.14 -6.61
CA ILE A 83 -7.06 13.68 -6.26
C ILE A 83 -7.43 13.24 -4.85
N ILE A 84 -7.31 11.95 -4.57
CA ILE A 84 -7.61 11.40 -3.24
C ILE A 84 -6.65 11.95 -2.18
N ALA A 85 -5.37 12.13 -2.51
CA ALA A 85 -4.40 12.72 -1.60
C ALA A 85 -4.77 14.17 -1.22
N LYS A 86 -5.16 14.99 -2.21
CA LYS A 86 -5.60 16.38 -1.98
C LYS A 86 -6.87 16.45 -1.14
N ASP A 87 -7.87 15.64 -1.46
CA ASP A 87 -9.12 15.57 -0.70
C ASP A 87 -8.83 15.25 0.78
N LYS A 88 -8.05 14.18 1.04
CA LYS A 88 -7.66 13.80 2.40
C LYS A 88 -6.85 14.87 3.12
N ALA A 89 -5.90 15.51 2.44
CA ALA A 89 -5.10 16.58 3.04
C ALA A 89 -5.94 17.82 3.37
N SER A 90 -6.97 18.12 2.57
CA SER A 90 -7.83 19.30 2.76
C SER A 90 -8.77 19.20 3.95
N GLN A 91 -9.10 17.98 4.39
CA GLN A 91 -10.05 17.77 5.48
C GLN A 91 -9.47 18.11 6.87
N ILE A 92 -8.16 18.41 6.98
CA ILE A 92 -7.40 18.74 8.22
C ILE A 92 -7.97 18.02 9.45
N THR A 93 -8.20 16.72 9.33
CA THR A 93 -8.56 15.88 10.46
C THR A 93 -7.28 15.42 11.13
N LYS A 94 -7.33 15.15 12.44
CA LYS A 94 -6.22 14.53 13.21
C LYS A 94 -5.77 13.16 12.67
N GLU A 95 -6.40 12.66 11.61
CA GLU A 95 -6.17 11.32 11.09
C GLU A 95 -5.20 11.26 9.91
N ILE A 96 -4.82 12.39 9.29
CA ILE A 96 -3.92 12.39 8.12
C ILE A 96 -2.56 12.94 8.52
N ASP A 97 -1.68 12.01 8.91
CA ASP A 97 -0.31 12.30 9.30
C ASP A 97 0.58 12.63 8.10
N GLU A 98 1.64 13.41 8.35
CA GLU A 98 2.72 13.61 7.38
C GLU A 98 3.29 12.26 6.93
N GLY A 99 3.52 12.13 5.63
CA GLY A 99 4.04 10.89 5.06
C GLY A 99 2.96 9.84 4.76
N THR A 100 1.68 10.16 4.96
CA THR A 100 0.57 9.31 4.50
C THR A 100 0.67 9.10 2.98
N ILE A 101 0.55 7.84 2.53
CA ILE A 101 0.63 7.46 1.11
C ILE A 101 -0.73 7.01 0.61
N ILE A 102 -1.07 7.41 -0.61
CA ILE A 102 -2.19 6.88 -1.39
C ILE A 102 -1.58 6.06 -2.53
N ILE A 103 -1.97 4.80 -2.66
CA ILE A 103 -1.49 3.89 -3.71
C ILE A 103 -2.69 3.31 -4.46
N ALA A 104 -2.54 3.18 -5.78
CA ALA A 104 -3.51 2.49 -6.62
C ALA A 104 -2.84 1.47 -7.54
N GLU A 105 -3.50 0.34 -7.81
CA GLU A 105 -3.06 -0.57 -8.88
C GLU A 105 -3.34 0.04 -10.26
N LYS A 106 -4.43 0.78 -10.40
CA LYS A 106 -4.84 1.44 -11.65
C LYS A 106 -5.44 2.83 -11.37
N GLN A 107 -5.17 3.78 -12.27
CA GLN A 107 -5.89 5.07 -12.29
C GLN A 107 -6.75 5.18 -13.56
N SER A 108 -8.05 5.45 -13.40
CA SER A 108 -8.97 5.63 -14.53
C SER A 108 -8.89 7.03 -15.15
N ALA A 109 -8.41 8.02 -14.41
CA ALA A 109 -8.28 9.41 -14.82
C ALA A 109 -6.99 10.04 -14.27
N GLY A 110 -5.86 9.34 -14.46
CA GLY A 110 -4.54 9.82 -14.05
C GLY A 110 -4.21 11.18 -14.68
N LYS A 111 -3.66 12.10 -13.88
CA LYS A 111 -3.35 13.48 -14.32
C LYS A 111 -1.85 13.76 -14.26
N GLY A 112 -1.30 14.15 -15.39
CA GLY A 112 0.05 14.69 -15.54
C GLY A 112 0.08 16.22 -15.42
N ARG A 113 1.21 16.81 -15.84
CA ARG A 113 1.39 18.27 -15.84
C ARG A 113 0.49 18.94 -16.88
N LEU A 114 0.11 20.18 -16.60
CA LEU A 114 -0.65 21.04 -17.53
C LEU A 114 -1.96 20.39 -18.02
N GLY A 115 -2.60 19.59 -17.16
CA GLY A 115 -3.88 18.95 -17.49
C GLY A 115 -3.79 17.76 -18.43
N ARG A 116 -2.59 17.31 -18.81
CA ARG A 116 -2.41 16.12 -19.64
C ARG A 116 -2.87 14.86 -18.91
N GLU A 117 -3.44 13.93 -19.65
CA GLU A 117 -3.73 12.59 -19.12
C GLU A 117 -2.43 11.82 -18.85
N TRP A 118 -2.47 10.97 -17.83
CA TRP A 118 -1.39 10.09 -17.47
C TRP A 118 -1.90 8.65 -17.43
N PHE A 119 -1.54 7.87 -18.45
CA PHE A 119 -1.95 6.48 -18.58
C PHE A 119 -1.39 5.65 -17.41
N SER A 120 -2.27 4.94 -16.69
CA SER A 120 -1.93 4.22 -15.45
C SER A 120 -2.64 2.87 -15.35
N PRO A 121 -2.23 1.88 -16.15
CA PRO A 121 -2.77 0.52 -16.09
C PRO A 121 -2.26 -0.23 -14.85
N VAL A 122 -2.84 -1.41 -14.59
CA VAL A 122 -2.34 -2.37 -13.59
C VAL A 122 -0.88 -2.75 -13.87
N GLY A 123 -0.09 -2.91 -12.80
CA GLY A 123 1.33 -3.31 -12.88
C GLY A 123 2.33 -2.15 -12.88
N GLY A 124 1.86 -0.91 -12.75
CA GLY A 124 2.71 0.25 -12.48
C GLY A 124 2.69 0.68 -11.02
N ILE A 125 3.58 1.59 -10.65
CA ILE A 125 3.60 2.19 -9.31
C ILE A 125 2.91 3.55 -9.38
N TRP A 126 1.63 3.58 -8.99
CA TRP A 126 0.86 4.81 -8.91
C TRP A 126 0.68 5.21 -7.46
N LEU A 127 1.38 6.26 -7.03
CA LEU A 127 1.31 6.73 -5.66
C LEU A 127 1.30 8.25 -5.54
N SER A 128 0.79 8.74 -4.43
CA SER A 128 0.90 10.13 -3.98
C SER A 128 1.24 10.15 -2.49
N ILE A 129 2.06 11.11 -2.06
CA ILE A 129 2.49 11.26 -0.66
C ILE A 129 2.03 12.62 -0.17
N ILE A 130 1.41 12.66 1.00
CA ILE A 130 1.02 13.89 1.68
C ILE A 130 2.19 14.34 2.56
N LEU A 131 2.65 15.59 2.40
CA LEU A 131 3.75 16.17 3.16
C LEU A 131 3.35 17.53 3.73
N TYR A 132 3.87 17.87 4.91
CA TYR A 132 3.64 19.15 5.59
C TYR A 132 4.98 19.81 5.94
N PRO A 133 5.79 20.19 4.94
CA PRO A 133 7.14 20.66 5.20
C PRO A 133 7.12 21.98 5.99
N HIS A 134 7.91 22.03 7.06
CA HIS A 134 8.18 23.27 7.79
C HIS A 134 9.16 24.14 7.00
N ILE A 135 8.65 24.80 5.96
CA ILE A 135 9.44 25.73 5.16
C ILE A 135 9.50 27.06 5.92
N LYS A 136 10.68 27.42 6.44
CA LYS A 136 10.96 28.80 6.82
C LYS A 136 11.07 29.63 5.55
N TYR A 137 10.12 30.52 5.32
CA TYR A 137 10.32 31.56 4.32
C TYR A 137 11.47 32.44 4.79
N LEU A 138 12.49 32.61 3.95
CA LEU A 138 13.40 33.73 4.10
C LEU A 138 12.55 34.99 3.86
N THR A 139 12.22 35.70 4.93
CA THR A 139 11.70 37.06 4.79
C THR A 139 12.75 37.90 4.07
N ASP A 140 12.32 38.79 3.16
CA ASP A 140 13.11 39.57 2.19
C ASP A 140 14.27 40.43 2.75
N SER A 141 14.62 40.33 4.03
CA SER A 141 15.64 41.14 4.70
C SER A 141 17.09 40.87 4.25
N ASN A 142 17.35 39.89 3.37
CA ASN A 142 18.70 39.46 2.98
C ASN A 142 18.90 39.23 1.47
N ILE A 143 18.08 39.83 0.61
CA ILE A 143 18.38 39.83 -0.83
C ILE A 143 19.31 41.02 -1.12
N PRO A 144 20.60 40.80 -1.49
CA PRO A 144 21.43 41.89 -2.01
C PRO A 144 20.78 42.41 -3.31
N GLN A 145 20.34 43.67 -3.31
CA GLN A 145 19.85 44.32 -4.51
C GLN A 145 20.97 44.35 -5.54
N ARG A 146 20.71 43.79 -6.73
CA ARG A 146 21.55 43.96 -7.91
C ARG A 146 21.17 45.24 -8.63
#